data_AF-A0A953UXK4-F1
#
_entry.id   AF-A0A953UXK4-F1
#
_cell.length_a   1.000
_cell.length_b   1.000
_cell.length_c   1.000
_cell.angle_alpha   90.00
_cell.angle_beta   90.00
_cell.angle_gamma   90.00
#
_symmetry.space_group_name_H-M   'P 1'
#
loop_
_entity.id
_entity.type
_entity.pdbx_description
1 polymer ?
#
loop_
_entity_poly.entity_id
_entity_poly.type
_entity_poly.pdbx_seq_one_letter_code
_entity_poly.pdbx_strand_id
1 'polypeptide(L)' 'FAGNASLYAAIQVGPALMDFVGKKMMYSRHSWMRRMWWVPQTASFASSLFCGAHNLGVRPPSN' A
#
# COMPACT_ATOMS: atom_id res chain seq x y z
N PHE A 1 -2.47 -15.91 -11.99
CA PHE A 1 -2.81 -14.47 -12.00
C PHE A 1 -3.98 -14.08 -12.93
N ALA A 2 -4.45 -14.92 -13.87
CA ALA A 2 -5.43 -14.53 -14.89
C ALA A 2 -6.89 -15.03 -14.64
N GLY A 3 -7.48 -14.77 -13.47
CA GLY A 3 -8.86 -15.24 -13.20
C GLY A 3 -9.69 -14.46 -12.17
N ASN A 4 -9.13 -13.44 -11.52
CA ASN A 4 -9.84 -12.70 -10.47
C ASN A 4 -9.77 -11.20 -10.76
N ALA A 5 -10.79 -10.66 -11.42
CA ALA A 5 -10.95 -9.21 -11.65
C ALA A 5 -10.88 -8.41 -10.35
N SER A 6 -11.30 -9.02 -9.24
CA SER A 6 -11.17 -8.48 -7.87
C SER A 6 -9.73 -8.22 -7.46
N LEU A 7 -8.76 -9.04 -7.87
CA LEU A 7 -7.34 -8.84 -7.56
C LEU A 7 -6.79 -7.61 -8.31
N TYR A 8 -7.14 -7.47 -9.60
CA TYR A 8 -6.76 -6.30 -10.40
C TYR A 8 -7.39 -5.01 -9.87
N ALA A 9 -8.63 -5.08 -9.41
CA ALA A 9 -9.29 -3.97 -8.72
C ALA A 9 -8.56 -3.64 -7.42
N ALA A 10 -8.24 -4.62 -6.59
CA ALA A 10 -7.55 -4.41 -5.30
C ALA A 10 -6.17 -3.76 -5.47
N ILE A 11 -5.39 -4.19 -6.48
CA ILE A 11 -4.06 -3.64 -6.77
C ILE A 11 -4.13 -2.16 -7.14
N GLN A 12 -5.20 -1.72 -7.80
CA GLN A 12 -5.36 -0.31 -8.21
C GLN A 12 -6.04 0.53 -7.12
N VAL A 13 -7.04 -0.04 -6.44
CA VAL A 13 -7.83 0.65 -5.42
C VAL A 13 -7.02 0.88 -4.15
N GLY A 14 -6.15 -0.06 -3.76
CA GLY A 14 -5.31 0.08 -2.56
C GLY A 14 -4.43 1.33 -2.58
N PRO A 15 -3.57 1.52 -3.60
CA PRO A 15 -2.77 2.73 -3.77
C PRO A 15 -3.61 4.00 -3.88
N ALA A 16 -4.72 3.96 -4.63
CA ALA A 16 -5.61 5.12 -4.79
C ALA A 16 -6.27 5.55 -3.47
N LEU A 17 -6.69 4.59 -2.64
CA LEU A 17 -7.26 4.85 -1.32
C LEU A 17 -6.22 5.47 -0.38
N MET A 18 -5.00 4.95 -0.38
CA MET A 18 -3.91 5.47 0.46
C MET A 18 -3.52 6.90 0.06
N ASP A 19 -3.49 7.20 -1.23
CA ASP A 19 -3.26 8.55 -1.74
C ASP A 19 -4.39 9.52 -1.35
N PHE A 20 -5.64 9.08 -1.46
CA PHE A 20 -6.80 9.86 -1.02
C PHE A 20 -6.76 10.19 0.48
N VAL A 21 -6.42 9.20 1.31
CA VAL A 21 -6.26 9.38 2.76
C VAL A 21 -5.13 10.37 3.05
N GLY A 22 -3.97 10.21 2.41
CA GLY A 22 -2.84 11.15 2.55
C GLY A 22 -3.24 12.58 2.17
N LYS A 23 -3.94 12.75 1.04
CA LYS A 23 -4.43 14.07 0.59
C LYS A 23 -5.42 14.67 1.58
N LYS A 24 -6.37 13.90 2.11
CA LYS A 24 -7.29 14.37 3.16
C LYS A 24 -6.56 14.77 4.44
N MET A 25 -5.50 14.07 4.81
CA MET A 25 -4.66 14.42 5.97
C MET A 25 -3.91 15.74 5.76
N MET A 26 -3.39 16.01 4.56
CA MET A 26 -2.71 17.27 4.22
C MET A 26 -3.61 18.51 4.42
N TYR A 27 -4.89 18.40 4.07
CA TYR A 27 -5.87 19.49 4.21
C TYR A 27 -6.66 19.45 5.53
N SER A 28 -6.30 18.54 6.46
CA SER A 28 -7.00 18.43 7.74
C SER A 28 -6.82 19.70 8.58
N ARG A 29 -7.90 20.10 9.27
CA ARG A 29 -7.88 21.23 10.20
C ARG A 29 -6.97 20.96 11.41
N HIS A 30 -6.80 19.69 11.78
CA HIS A 30 -5.94 19.27 12.90
C HIS A 30 -4.46 19.25 12.47
N SER A 31 -3.63 20.06 13.13
CA SER A 31 -2.19 20.19 12.85
C SER A 31 -1.44 18.84 12.95
N TRP A 32 -1.81 17.99 13.90
CA TRP A 32 -1.21 16.66 14.07
C TRP A 32 -1.51 15.73 12.89
N MET A 33 -2.74 15.73 12.36
CA MET A 33 -3.09 14.95 11.16
C MET A 33 -2.34 15.44 9.93
N ARG A 34 -2.16 16.76 9.75
CA ARG A 34 -1.30 17.28 8.68
C ARG A 34 0.12 16.78 8.84
N ARG A 35 0.70 16.80 10.04
CA ARG A 35 2.06 16.29 10.28
C ARG A 35 2.20 14.78 10.04
N MET A 36 1.11 14.03 9.96
CA MET A 36 1.13 12.59 9.69
C MET A 36 0.69 12.23 8.27
N TRP A 37 0.60 13.20 7.35
CA TRP A 37 0.14 12.95 5.97
C TRP A 37 0.96 11.88 5.23
N TRP A 38 2.24 11.71 5.59
CA TRP A 38 3.15 10.75 4.97
C TRP A 38 2.94 9.30 5.45
N VAL A 39 2.27 9.10 6.59
CA VAL A 39 2.12 7.77 7.23
C VAL A 39 1.48 6.73 6.29
N PRO A 40 0.38 7.02 5.57
CA PRO A 40 -0.22 6.06 4.64
C PRO A 40 0.73 5.62 3.52
N GLN A 41 1.52 6.54 2.96
CA GLN A 41 2.49 6.25 1.91
C GLN A 41 3.67 5.41 2.45
N THR A 42 4.21 5.76 3.61
CA THR A 42 5.28 4.97 4.25
C THR A 42 4.81 3.56 4.59
N ALA A 43 3.60 3.41 5.14
CA ALA A 43 3.03 2.10 5.47
C ALA A 43 2.81 1.24 4.21
N SER A 44 2.28 1.83 3.14
CA SER A 44 2.08 1.14 1.86
C SER A 44 3.39 0.67 1.23
N PHE A 45 4.42 1.51 1.27
CA PHE A 45 5.75 1.18 0.78
C PHE A 45 6.39 0.05 1.59
N ALA A 46 6.37 0.14 2.92
CA ALA A 46 6.92 -0.88 3.80
C ALA A 46 6.21 -2.23 3.63
N SER A 47 4.87 -2.22 3.51
CA SER A 47 4.08 -3.42 3.24
C SER A 47 4.47 -4.05 1.89
N SER A 48 4.66 -3.23 0.85
CA SER A 48 5.07 -3.72 -0.47
C SER A 48 6.45 -4.38 -0.45
N LEU A 49 7.41 -3.78 0.27
CA LEU A 49 8.74 -4.37 0.48
C LEU A 49 8.66 -5.69 1.26
N PHE A 50 7.88 -5.73 2.33
CA PHE A 50 7.69 -6.95 3.12
C PHE A 50 7.05 -8.06 2.28
N CYS A 51 5.97 -7.76 1.56
CA CYS A 51 5.32 -8.72 0.66
C CYS A 51 6.30 -9.22 -0.41
N GLY A 52 7.09 -8.33 -1.00
CA GLY A 52 8.12 -8.68 -1.98
C GLY A 52 9.19 -9.61 -1.40
N ALA A 53 9.77 -9.24 -0.26
CA ALA A 53 10.80 -10.05 0.42
C ALA A 53 10.25 -11.41 0.86
N HIS A 54 9.03 -11.45 1.41
CA HIS A 54 8.35 -12.68 1.76
C HIS A 54 8.18 -13.57 0.52
N ASN A 55 7.60 -13.06 -0.57
CA ASN A 55 7.39 -13.81 -1.82
C ASN A 55 8.70 -14.39 -2.41
N LEU A 56 9.82 -13.69 -2.27
CA LEU A 56 11.14 -14.19 -2.68
C LEU A 56 11.65 -15.31 -1.76
N GLY A 57 11.39 -15.21 -0.46
CA GLY A 57 11.79 -16.21 0.54
C GLY A 57 10.96 -17.51 0.51
N VAL A 58 9.68 -17.45 0.13
CA VAL A 58 8.83 -18.66 -0.04
C VAL A 58 9.06 -19.41 -1.35
N ARG A 59 9.97 -18.97 -2.22
CA ARG A 59 10.30 -19.71 -3.45
C ARG A 59 10.97 -21.05 -3.06
N PRO A 60 10.36 -22.21 -3.35
CA PRO A 60 11.00 -23.50 -3.08
C PRO A 60 12.23 -23.67 -3.99
N PRO A 61 13.27 -24.41 -3.56
CA PRO A 61 14.38 -24.76 -4.44
C PRO A 61 13.83 -25.46 -5.69
N SER A 62 14.33 -25.06 -6.86
CA SER A 62 14.01 -25.70 -8.14
C SER A 62 14.50 -27.15 -8.12
N ASN A 63 13.59 -28.10 -8.34
CA ASN A 63 13.91 -29.43 -8.86
C ASN A 63 14.10 -29.35 -10.39
#